data_AF-A0AAW2K3U5-F1
#
_entry.id   AF-A0AAW2K3U5-F1
#
_cell.length_a   1.000
_cell.length_b   1.000
_cell.length_c   1.000
_cell.angle_alpha   90.00
_cell.angle_beta   90.00
_cell.angle_gamma   90.00
#
_symmetry.space_group_name_H-M   'P 1'
#
loop_
_entity.id
_entity.type
_entity.pdbx_description
1 polymer ?
#
loop_
_entity_poly.entity_id
_entity_poly.type
_entity_poly.pdbx_seq_one_letter_code
_entity_poly.pdbx_strand_id
1 'polypeptide(L)'
;MGQLPDGDQIFKDMDVFEAYRIALTTWANWVDSNVDPFRTRVFFQGISASYYRMGRTQCAELQWTDEAGGGVDLPGNIRRVVKGVLSSMMRPAVLLDIALLTQLRKDGHPSTYADVALDCSHWCLCRCA
;
A
#
# COMPACT_ATOMS: atom_id res chain seq x y z
N MET A 1 10.74 6.15 -14.16
CA MET A 1 12.18 6.39 -13.86
C MET A 1 12.28 6.65 -12.36
N GLY A 2 13.16 5.97 -11.64
CA GLY A 2 13.39 6.19 -10.20
C GLY A 2 14.88 6.34 -9.93
N GLN A 3 15.26 7.31 -9.09
CA GLN A 3 16.63 7.48 -8.60
C GLN A 3 16.76 6.79 -7.24
N LEU A 4 17.88 6.09 -7.03
CA LEU A 4 18.25 5.46 -5.77
C LEU A 4 19.19 6.37 -4.94
N PRO A 5 19.36 6.12 -3.62
CA PRO A 5 20.09 6.99 -2.71
C PRO A 5 21.57 7.23 -3.05
N ASP A 6 22.21 6.35 -3.82
CA ASP A 6 23.63 6.44 -4.19
C ASP A 6 23.89 7.32 -5.43
N GLY A 7 23.09 8.37 -5.58
CA GLY A 7 23.46 9.62 -6.28
C GLY A 7 23.47 9.63 -7.80
N ASP A 8 24.04 8.63 -8.49
CA ASP A 8 24.44 8.82 -9.90
C ASP A 8 23.99 7.73 -10.90
N GLN A 9 23.29 6.69 -10.45
CA GLN A 9 22.82 5.62 -11.35
C GLN A 9 21.32 5.68 -11.58
N ILE A 10 20.94 6.15 -12.77
CA ILE A 10 19.58 6.02 -13.29
C ILE A 10 19.44 4.60 -13.85
N PHE A 11 18.72 3.75 -13.13
CA PHE A 11 18.37 2.42 -13.63
C PHE A 11 17.13 2.52 -14.53
N LYS A 12 17.31 2.22 -15.82
CA LYS A 12 16.19 1.90 -16.70
C LYS A 12 15.76 0.46 -16.40
N ASP A 13 14.46 0.23 -16.35
CA ASP A 13 13.84 -1.11 -16.26
C ASP A 13 14.16 -1.92 -14.99
N MET A 14 14.27 -1.23 -13.84
CA MET A 14 14.38 -1.91 -12.53
C MET A 14 13.10 -2.68 -12.19
N ASP A 15 13.24 -3.89 -11.67
CA ASP A 15 12.13 -4.66 -11.13
C ASP A 15 11.43 -3.87 -10.01
N VAL A 16 10.11 -3.77 -10.08
CA VAL A 16 9.32 -2.94 -9.16
C VAL A 16 9.42 -3.40 -7.71
N PHE A 17 9.59 -4.71 -7.47
CA PHE A 17 9.72 -5.25 -6.11
C PHE A 17 11.10 -4.99 -5.55
N GLU A 18 12.13 -5.06 -6.40
CA GLU A 18 13.48 -4.67 -6.03
C GLU A 18 13.58 -3.17 -5.74
N ALA A 19 13.01 -2.32 -6.60
CA ALA A 19 12.94 -0.89 -6.37
C ALA A 19 12.22 -0.57 -5.05
N TYR A 20 11.10 -1.22 -4.79
CA TYR A 20 10.34 -1.08 -3.55
C TYR A 20 11.13 -1.57 -2.32
N ARG A 21 11.84 -2.71 -2.44
CA ARG A 21 12.69 -3.24 -1.37
C ARG A 21 13.80 -2.26 -1.01
N ILE A 22 14.48 -1.69 -2.00
CA ILE A 22 15.55 -0.72 -1.76
C ILE A 22 14.97 0.51 -1.07
N ALA A 23 13.92 1.11 -1.61
CA ALA A 23 13.28 2.29 -1.01
C ALA A 23 12.83 2.04 0.43
N LEU A 24 12.18 0.90 0.70
CA LEU A 24 11.71 0.56 2.04
C LEU A 24 12.87 0.27 3.00
N THR A 25 13.95 -0.34 2.53
CA THR A 25 15.16 -0.58 3.33
C THR A 25 15.84 0.74 3.71
N THR A 26 15.92 1.69 2.78
CA THR A 26 16.44 3.04 3.05
C THR A 26 15.63 3.74 4.14
N TRP A 27 14.29 3.68 4.05
CA TRP A 27 13.41 4.22 5.09
C TRP A 27 13.59 3.49 6.43
N ALA A 28 13.69 2.17 6.42
CA ALA A 28 13.88 1.36 7.63
C ALA A 28 15.19 1.73 8.36
N ASN A 29 16.30 1.85 7.64
CA ASN A 29 17.58 2.29 8.19
C ASN A 29 17.52 3.70 8.76
N TRP A 30 16.77 4.60 8.09
CA TRP A 30 16.55 5.95 8.61
C TRP A 30 15.76 5.91 9.93
N VAL A 31 14.71 5.09 10.02
CA VAL A 31 13.94 4.93 11.28
C VAL A 31 14.84 4.41 12.40
N ASP A 32 15.61 3.36 12.16
CA ASP A 32 16.51 2.77 13.16
C ASP A 32 17.57 3.77 13.65
N SER A 33 17.98 4.72 12.81
CA SER A 33 18.99 5.73 13.15
C SER A 33 18.43 7.00 13.79
N ASN A 34 17.15 7.33 13.58
CA ASN A 34 16.62 8.67 13.89
C ASN A 34 15.42 8.67 14.85
N VAL A 35 14.77 7.53 15.10
CA VAL A 35 13.57 7.49 15.94
C VAL A 35 13.90 6.95 17.33
N ASP A 36 13.53 7.70 18.37
CA ASP A 36 13.55 7.22 19.76
C ASP A 36 12.26 6.43 20.06
N PRO A 37 12.33 5.10 20.22
CA PRO A 37 11.15 4.27 20.42
C PRO A 37 10.63 4.28 21.86
N PHE A 38 11.33 4.90 22.80
CA PHE A 38 10.77 5.16 24.13
C PHE A 38 9.79 6.34 24.11
N ARG A 39 9.85 7.17 23.05
CA ARG A 39 8.98 8.34 22.87
C ARG A 39 8.00 8.18 21.71
N THR A 40 8.38 7.46 20.67
CA THR A 40 7.65 7.39 19.41
C THR A 40 7.38 5.95 18.99
N ARG A 41 6.14 5.63 18.64
CA ARG A 41 5.78 4.34 18.03
C ARG A 41 5.60 4.52 16.54
N VAL A 42 6.29 3.69 15.75
CA VAL A 42 6.21 3.72 14.28
C VAL A 42 5.23 2.66 13.80
N PHE A 43 4.33 3.06 12.91
CA PHE A 43 3.41 2.18 12.20
C PHE A 43 3.71 2.25 10.71
N PHE A 44 3.61 1.11 10.04
CA PHE A 44 3.65 1.04 8.58
C PHE A 44 2.30 0.59 8.08
N GLN A 45 1.62 1.45 7.31
CA GLN A 45 0.36 1.10 6.68
C GLN A 45 0.62 0.17 5.49
N GLY A 46 0.02 -1.02 5.53
CA GLY A 46 0.12 -1.99 4.44
C GLY A 46 -0.66 -1.56 3.19
N ILE A 47 -0.76 -2.51 2.26
CA ILE A 47 -1.41 -2.29 0.96
C ILE A 47 -2.91 -2.04 1.16
N SER A 48 -3.41 -0.95 0.58
CA SER A 48 -4.85 -0.72 0.40
C SER A 48 -5.29 -1.29 -0.94
N ALA A 49 -6.37 -2.07 -0.94
CA ALA A 49 -6.97 -2.57 -2.17
C ALA A 49 -7.43 -1.43 -3.10
N SER A 50 -7.26 -1.64 -4.40
CA SER A 50 -7.89 -0.87 -5.46
C SER A 50 -8.42 -1.83 -6.54
N TYR A 51 -9.50 -1.45 -7.21
CA TYR A 51 -10.27 -2.36 -8.08
C TYR A 51 -10.23 -1.96 -9.55
N TYR A 52 -9.03 -1.67 -10.06
CA TYR A 52 -8.81 -1.38 -11.47
C TYR A 52 -8.39 -2.66 -12.20
N ARG A 53 -9.35 -3.44 -12.73
CA ARG A 53 -9.02 -4.62 -13.56
C ARG A 53 -9.26 -4.33 -15.03
N MET A 54 -8.17 -4.24 -15.82
CA MET A 54 -8.21 -4.40 -17.30
C MET A 54 -9.38 -3.71 -18.00
N GLY A 55 -9.66 -2.44 -17.67
CA GLY A 55 -10.73 -1.65 -18.30
C GLY A 55 -12.15 -1.91 -17.79
N ARG A 56 -12.33 -2.70 -16.72
CA ARG A 56 -13.59 -2.85 -15.98
C ARG A 56 -13.43 -2.29 -14.57
N THR A 57 -14.22 -1.27 -14.28
CA THR A 57 -14.27 -0.57 -13.00
C THR A 57 -15.34 -1.20 -12.12
N GLN A 58 -14.93 -2.20 -11.34
CA GLN A 58 -15.86 -3.06 -10.60
C GLN A 58 -16.31 -2.49 -9.24
N CYS A 59 -16.00 -1.22 -8.94
CA CYS A 59 -16.52 -0.51 -7.76
C CYS A 59 -17.84 0.25 -8.03
N ALA A 60 -18.33 0.24 -9.27
CA ALA A 60 -19.65 0.80 -9.60
C ALA A 60 -20.81 -0.10 -9.12
N GLU A 61 -20.58 -1.41 -9.02
CA GLU A 61 -21.54 -2.38 -8.49
C GLU A 61 -21.41 -2.41 -6.96
N LEU A 62 -22.31 -1.68 -6.30
CA LEU A 62 -22.40 -1.41 -4.85
C LEU A 62 -22.76 -2.65 -4.01
N GLN A 63 -22.09 -3.80 -4.21
CA GLN A 63 -22.33 -4.98 -3.38
C GLN A 63 -21.07 -5.34 -2.59
N TRP A 64 -21.25 -5.38 -1.27
CA TRP A 64 -20.36 -6.11 -0.37
C TRP A 64 -20.35 -7.58 -0.79
N THR A 65 -19.16 -8.18 -0.88
CA THR A 65 -19.00 -9.59 -1.27
C THR A 65 -18.29 -10.35 -0.16
N ASP A 66 -18.83 -11.52 0.20
CA ASP A 66 -18.17 -12.50 1.09
C ASP A 66 -16.88 -13.08 0.48
N GLU A 67 -16.76 -12.98 -0.84
CA GLU A 67 -15.57 -13.36 -1.57
C GLU A 67 -14.62 -12.16 -1.60
N ALA A 68 -13.33 -12.38 -1.26
CA ALA A 68 -12.27 -11.39 -1.43
C ALA A 68 -12.23 -10.99 -2.90
N GLY A 69 -12.94 -9.92 -3.23
CA GLY A 69 -13.52 -9.83 -4.55
C GLY A 69 -12.50 -9.33 -5.53
N GLY A 70 -11.69 -10.20 -6.12
CA GLY A 70 -10.85 -9.90 -7.27
C GLY A 70 -10.14 -8.54 -7.19
N GLY A 71 -9.73 -8.08 -6.01
CA GLY A 71 -8.87 -6.90 -5.90
C GLY A 71 -7.66 -7.14 -6.78
N VAL A 72 -7.07 -6.09 -7.35
CA VAL A 72 -5.75 -6.26 -7.96
C VAL A 72 -4.88 -6.74 -6.82
N ASP A 73 -4.57 -8.03 -6.84
CA ASP A 73 -3.59 -8.64 -5.98
C ASP A 73 -2.29 -8.01 -6.45
N LEU A 74 -1.97 -6.83 -5.90
CA LEU A 74 -0.62 -6.30 -5.93
C LEU A 74 0.22 -7.47 -5.46
N PRO A 75 1.00 -8.10 -6.34
CA PRO A 75 1.29 -9.52 -6.25
C PRO A 75 1.82 -9.84 -4.85
N GLY A 76 1.59 -11.05 -4.35
CA GLY A 76 1.98 -11.44 -2.98
C GLY A 76 3.45 -11.17 -2.61
N ASN A 77 4.29 -10.74 -3.56
CA ASN A 77 5.63 -10.23 -3.38
C ASN A 77 5.71 -8.87 -2.65
N ILE A 78 4.85 -7.86 -2.84
CA ILE A 78 4.98 -6.58 -2.08
C ILE A 78 4.78 -6.82 -0.58
N ARG A 79 3.73 -7.55 -0.20
CA ARG A 79 3.47 -7.91 1.21
C ARG A 79 4.64 -8.67 1.81
N ARG A 80 5.29 -9.56 1.04
CA ARG A 80 6.49 -10.29 1.47
C ARG A 80 7.67 -9.36 1.66
N VAL A 81 7.91 -8.41 0.75
CA VAL A 81 8.97 -7.40 0.88
C VAL A 81 8.76 -6.56 2.14
N VAL A 82 7.55 -6.05 2.38
CA VAL A 82 7.24 -5.28 3.60
C VAL A 82 7.54 -6.10 4.84
N LYS A 83 6.99 -7.31 4.95
CA LYS A 83 7.23 -8.17 6.13
C LYS A 83 8.71 -8.48 6.33
N GLY A 84 9.44 -8.74 5.24
CA GLY A 84 10.88 -8.99 5.27
C GLY A 84 11.66 -7.80 5.82
N VAL A 85 11.47 -6.61 5.24
CA VAL A 85 12.21 -5.40 5.66
C VAL A 85 11.86 -5.02 7.10
N LEU A 86 10.58 -5.01 7.47
CA LEU A 86 10.17 -4.68 8.85
C LEU A 86 10.73 -5.67 9.87
N SER A 87 10.80 -6.97 9.53
CA SER A 87 11.38 -7.99 10.41
C SER A 87 12.90 -7.86 10.60
N SER A 88 13.59 -7.21 9.66
CA SER A 88 15.04 -6.96 9.73
C SER A 88 15.43 -5.66 10.43
N MET A 89 14.45 -4.82 10.79
CA MET A 89 14.71 -3.58 11.54
C MET A 89 15.21 -3.89 12.95
N MET A 90 16.08 -3.03 13.47
CA MET A 90 16.52 -3.10 14.87
C MET A 90 15.34 -2.80 15.81
N ARG A 91 14.47 -1.86 15.44
CA ARG A 91 13.23 -1.53 16.15
C ARG A 91 12.04 -1.65 15.18
N PRO A 92 11.46 -2.85 15.00
CA PRO A 92 10.43 -3.08 14.00
C PRO A 92 9.22 -2.15 14.13
N ALA A 93 8.85 -1.52 13.01
CA ALA A 93 7.58 -0.80 12.94
C ALA A 93 6.39 -1.79 12.99
N VAL A 94 5.27 -1.34 13.56
CA VAL A 94 4.05 -2.14 13.63
C VAL A 94 3.37 -2.12 12.26
N LEU A 95 3.26 -3.28 11.62
CA LEU A 95 2.55 -3.43 10.35
C LEU A 95 1.03 -3.38 10.58
N LEU A 96 0.35 -2.41 9.97
CA LEU A 96 -1.09 -2.39 9.83
C LEU A 96 -1.47 -3.14 8.54
N ASP A 97 -1.65 -4.47 8.66
CA ASP A 97 -1.97 -5.36 7.53
C ASP A 97 -3.46 -5.27 7.18
N ILE A 98 -3.85 -4.19 6.50
CA ILE A 98 -5.23 -3.89 6.11
C ILE A 98 -5.62 -4.47 4.74
N ALA A 99 -4.75 -5.26 4.10
CA ALA A 99 -4.96 -5.70 2.72
C ALA A 99 -6.24 -6.54 2.56
N LEU A 100 -6.43 -7.56 3.41
CA LEU A 100 -7.67 -8.36 3.36
C LEU A 100 -8.90 -7.54 3.74
N LEU A 101 -8.80 -6.70 4.78
CA LEU A 101 -9.92 -5.86 5.23
C LEU A 101 -10.39 -4.92 4.13
N THR A 102 -9.44 -4.28 3.43
CA THR A 102 -9.76 -3.39 2.32
C THR A 102 -10.27 -4.15 1.09
N GLN A 103 -9.78 -5.37 0.82
CA GLN A 103 -10.29 -6.24 -0.26
C GLN A 103 -11.76 -6.65 -0.09
N LEU A 104 -12.28 -6.64 1.14
CA LEU A 104 -13.69 -6.96 1.44
C LEU A 104 -14.61 -5.74 1.35
N ARG A 105 -14.06 -4.53 1.17
CA ARG A 105 -14.79 -3.26 1.29
C ARG A 105 -14.86 -2.46 -0.01
N LYS A 106 -15.27 -3.12 -1.09
CA LYS A 106 -15.53 -2.48 -2.40
C LYS A 106 -16.50 -1.30 -2.29
N ASP A 107 -17.47 -1.41 -1.38
CA ASP A 107 -18.49 -0.41 -1.07
C ASP A 107 -17.93 0.88 -0.43
N GLY A 108 -16.68 0.84 0.04
CA GLY A 108 -16.02 2.00 0.64
C GLY A 108 -15.43 3.00 -0.35
N HIS A 109 -15.47 2.72 -1.65
CA HIS A 109 -14.91 3.60 -2.68
C HIS A 109 -15.91 4.70 -3.12
N PRO A 110 -15.43 5.92 -3.47
CA PRO A 110 -16.27 6.99 -4.01
C PRO A 110 -16.98 6.63 -5.31
N SER A 111 -16.42 5.73 -6.13
CA SER A 111 -17.02 5.32 -7.39
C SER A 111 -17.29 6.55 -8.29
N THR A 112 -18.53 6.75 -8.74
CA THR A 112 -18.95 7.90 -9.55
C THR A 112 -19.19 9.19 -8.74
N TYR A 113 -19.02 9.17 -7.42
CA TYR A 113 -19.21 10.33 -6.54
C TYR A 113 -17.92 11.13 -6.30
N ALA A 114 -16.82 10.79 -6.97
CA ALA A 114 -15.59 11.58 -6.98
C ALA A 114 -15.64 12.70 -8.04
N ASP A 115 -14.68 13.64 -7.97
CA ASP A 115 -14.48 14.69 -9.00
C ASP A 115 -13.95 14.14 -10.34
N VAL A 116 -13.71 12.82 -10.42
CA VAL A 116 -13.32 12.09 -11.62
C VAL A 116 -14.42 11.08 -11.98
N ALA A 117 -14.51 10.71 -13.26
CA ALA A 117 -15.59 9.89 -13.78
C ALA A 117 -15.81 8.56 -13.03
N LEU A 118 -14.75 7.95 -12.49
CA LEU A 118 -14.83 6.73 -11.69
C LEU A 118 -13.58 6.51 -10.83
N ASP A 119 -13.74 6.50 -9.51
CA ASP A 119 -12.65 6.30 -8.56
C ASP A 119 -12.85 5.02 -7.72
N CYS A 120 -12.02 4.01 -8.02
CA CYS A 120 -11.95 2.75 -7.27
C CYS A 120 -10.64 2.60 -6.47
N SER A 121 -9.99 3.73 -6.14
CA SER A 121 -8.67 3.78 -5.52
C SER A 121 -8.65 4.57 -4.21
N HIS A 122 -9.47 5.62 -4.10
CA HIS A 122 -9.65 6.39 -2.87
C HIS A 122 -10.82 5.87 -2.03
N TRP A 123 -11.01 6.40 -0.83
CA TRP A 123 -12.02 5.93 0.12
C TRP A 123 -12.98 7.07 0.51
N CYS A 124 -14.27 6.75 0.61
CA CYS A 124 -15.25 7.62 1.23
C CYS A 124 -14.92 7.80 2.72
N LEU A 125 -15.03 9.04 3.22
CA LEU A 125 -14.92 9.32 4.65
C LEU A 125 -16.32 9.44 5.25
N CYS A 126 -16.58 8.71 6.32
CA CYS A 126 -17.80 8.90 7.11
C CYS A 126 -17.76 10.31 7.72
N ARG A 127 -18.72 11.15 7.34
CA ARG A 127 -18.96 12.40 8.05
C ARG A 127 -19.94 12.11 9.19
N CYS A 128 -19.54 12.38 10.42
CA CYS A 128 -20.48 12.36 11.54
C CYS A 128 -21.49 13.51 11.32
N ALA A 129 -22.78 13.16 11.34
CA ALA A 129 -23.89 14.12 11.39
C ALA A 129 -24.17 14.51 12.84
#